data_AF-D8LZD0-F1
#
_entry.id   AF-D8LZD0-F1
#
_cell.length_a   1.000
_cell.length_b   1.000
_cell.length_c   1.000
_cell.angle_alpha   90.00
_cell.angle_beta   90.00
_cell.angle_gamma   90.00
#
_symmetry.space_group_name_H-M   'P 1'
#
loop_
_entity.id
_entity.type
_entity.pdbx_description
1 polymer ?
#
loop_
_entity_poly.entity_id
_entity_poly.type
_entity_poly.pdbx_seq_one_letter_code
_entity_poly.pdbx_strand_id
1 'polypeptide(L)'
;MMKNAEQYVIDPRKVESNEDPRQFLMIRNIPNSISQEELLSILETYVQGEIEFLYLPIDKVTSCNLGYGYVSLLNCSSVLKLYNAMHKKRWPKSSSLKLCDIVYARIQGHRDYVKMCDRWEIMNESPALQPIFFKKVEKEKNGVKQVLMVRSSFKELRKRHP
;
A
#
# COMPACT_ATOMS: atom_id res chain seq x y z
N MET A 1 -24.79 9.41 9.67
CA MET A 1 -24.92 8.14 8.94
C MET A 1 -23.67 7.30 9.17
N MET A 2 -23.76 6.22 9.94
CA MET A 2 -22.66 5.25 10.04
C MET A 2 -22.57 4.53 8.69
N LYS A 3 -21.52 4.81 7.90
CA LYS A 3 -21.26 4.06 6.66
C LYS A 3 -21.00 2.60 7.05
N ASN A 4 -21.71 1.65 6.43
CA ASN A 4 -21.59 0.23 6.74
C ASN A 4 -20.12 -0.20 6.61
N ALA A 5 -19.49 -0.58 7.72
CA ALA A 5 -18.08 -0.96 7.79
C ALA A 5 -17.81 -2.30 7.07
N GLU A 6 -18.86 -3.12 6.91
CA GLU A 6 -18.81 -4.42 6.24
C GLU A 6 -18.33 -4.31 4.80
N GLN A 7 -18.64 -3.21 4.09
CA GLN A 7 -18.23 -3.05 2.69
C GLN A 7 -16.70 -3.02 2.50
N TYR A 8 -15.94 -2.74 3.55
CA TYR A 8 -14.48 -2.68 3.52
C TYR A 8 -13.82 -3.96 4.00
N VAL A 9 -14.60 -4.91 4.53
CA VAL A 9 -14.10 -6.23 4.90
C VAL A 9 -13.68 -6.95 3.63
N ILE A 10 -12.51 -7.58 3.69
CA ILE A 10 -11.98 -8.40 2.61
C ILE A 10 -12.53 -9.81 2.82
N ASP A 11 -13.23 -10.33 1.82
CA ASP A 11 -13.59 -11.74 1.73
C ASP A 11 -12.55 -12.44 0.85
N PRO A 12 -11.64 -13.26 1.42
CA PRO A 12 -10.58 -13.90 0.65
C PRO A 12 -11.09 -14.76 -0.51
N ARG A 13 -12.30 -15.34 -0.38
CA ARG A 13 -12.89 -16.18 -1.43
C ARG A 13 -13.26 -15.35 -2.65
N LYS A 14 -13.79 -14.13 -2.44
CA LYS A 14 -14.13 -13.20 -3.52
C LYS A 14 -12.89 -12.57 -4.16
N VAL A 15 -11.81 -12.41 -3.41
CA VAL A 15 -10.52 -12.01 -3.98
C VAL A 15 -9.96 -13.12 -4.86
N GLU A 16 -10.02 -14.37 -4.39
CA GLU A 16 -9.54 -15.55 -5.11
C GLU A 16 -10.33 -15.82 -6.39
N SER A 17 -11.66 -15.71 -6.35
CA SER A 17 -12.53 -15.82 -7.53
C SER A 17 -12.54 -14.57 -8.41
N ASN A 18 -11.84 -13.50 -8.00
CA ASN A 18 -11.80 -12.20 -8.68
C ASN A 18 -13.17 -11.50 -8.79
N GLU A 19 -14.15 -11.88 -7.96
CA GLU A 19 -15.43 -11.17 -7.78
C GLU A 19 -15.25 -9.81 -7.10
N ASP A 20 -14.18 -9.65 -6.31
CA ASP A 20 -13.80 -8.38 -5.69
C ASP A 20 -12.41 -7.92 -6.18
N PRO A 21 -12.32 -7.07 -7.22
CA PRO A 21 -11.07 -6.71 -7.88
C PRO A 21 -10.31 -5.57 -7.18
N ARG A 22 -10.74 -5.16 -5.98
CA ARG A 22 -10.14 -4.04 -5.24
C ARG A 22 -8.73 -4.38 -4.80
N GLN A 23 -7.82 -3.41 -4.94
CA GLN A 23 -6.37 -3.59 -4.72
C GLN A 23 -5.77 -2.59 -3.73
N PHE A 24 -6.54 -1.55 -3.37
CA PHE A 24 -6.12 -0.54 -2.41
C PHE A 24 -6.55 -0.98 -1.00
N LEU A 25 -5.57 -1.10 -0.12
CA LEU A 25 -5.75 -1.61 1.24
C LEU A 25 -5.41 -0.51 2.26
N MET A 26 -6.12 -0.52 3.38
CA MET A 26 -5.73 0.16 4.60
C MET A 26 -5.17 -0.89 5.56
N ILE A 27 -3.94 -0.69 5.99
CA ILE A 27 -3.29 -1.51 7.02
C ILE A 27 -3.42 -0.76 8.34
N ARG A 28 -4.03 -1.39 9.35
CA ARG A 28 -4.28 -0.85 10.68
C ARG A 28 -3.46 -1.58 11.73
N ASN A 29 -3.41 -0.99 12.92
CA ASN A 29 -2.65 -1.48 14.08
C ASN A 29 -1.15 -1.62 13.81
N ILE A 30 -0.58 -0.70 13.03
CA ILE A 30 0.86 -0.62 12.81
C ILE A 30 1.54 -0.20 14.12
N PRO A 31 2.62 -0.87 14.58
CA PRO A 31 3.44 -0.41 15.70
C PRO A 31 4.00 0.98 15.38
N ASN A 32 3.83 1.93 16.30
CA ASN A 32 4.12 3.35 16.05
C ASN A 32 5.61 3.63 15.77
N SER A 33 6.50 2.71 16.17
CA SER A 33 7.94 2.76 15.94
C SER A 33 8.36 2.32 14.54
N ILE A 34 7.47 1.70 13.75
CA ILE A 34 7.78 1.29 12.38
C ILE A 34 7.82 2.53 11.49
N SER A 35 8.94 2.75 10.81
CA SER A 35 9.09 3.76 9.77
C SER A 35 8.45 3.32 8.45
N GLN A 36 8.26 4.27 7.52
CA GLN A 36 7.69 3.98 6.20
C GLN A 36 8.56 3.01 5.38
N GLU A 37 9.89 3.12 5.49
CA GLU A 37 10.84 2.24 4.82
C GLU A 37 10.88 0.84 5.44
N GLU A 38 10.78 0.72 6.77
CA GLU A 38 10.64 -0.59 7.41
C GLU A 38 9.32 -1.26 7.05
N LEU A 39 8.22 -0.50 6.99
CA LEU A 39 6.94 -1.00 6.52
C LEU A 39 7.07 -1.52 5.08
N LEU A 40 7.67 -0.74 4.17
CA LEU A 40 7.93 -1.19 2.80
C LEU A 40 8.71 -2.51 2.79
N SER A 41 9.81 -2.58 3.55
CA SER A 41 10.66 -3.79 3.61
C SER A 41 9.88 -5.01 4.10
N ILE A 42 9.00 -4.84 5.10
CA ILE A 42 8.12 -5.91 5.59
C ILE A 42 7.17 -6.38 4.49
N LEU A 43 6.49 -5.45 3.80
CA LEU A 43 5.52 -5.79 2.77
C LEU A 43 6.18 -6.49 1.57
N GLU A 44 7.37 -6.02 1.15
CA GLU A 44 8.15 -6.62 0.07
C GLU A 44 8.60 -8.07 0.37
N THR A 45 8.60 -8.52 1.64
CA THR A 45 8.85 -9.95 1.94
C THR A 45 7.74 -10.89 1.47
N TYR A 46 6.52 -10.37 1.24
CA TYR A 46 5.35 -11.15 0.86
C TYR A 46 4.88 -10.87 -0.57
N VAL A 47 5.04 -9.63 -1.03
CA VAL A 47 4.53 -9.11 -2.31
C VAL A 47 5.63 -8.38 -3.08
N GLN A 48 6.80 -9.02 -3.19
CA GLN A 48 8.00 -8.42 -3.76
C GLN A 48 7.76 -7.89 -5.17
N GLY A 49 8.00 -6.59 -5.38
CA GLY A 49 7.79 -5.96 -6.68
C GLY A 49 6.33 -5.96 -7.15
N GLU A 50 5.37 -6.08 -6.23
CA GLU A 50 3.93 -6.05 -6.53
C GLU A 50 3.22 -4.84 -5.89
N ILE A 51 3.96 -3.88 -5.33
CA ILE A 51 3.44 -2.64 -4.73
C ILE A 51 3.50 -1.49 -5.75
N GLU A 52 2.41 -0.73 -5.87
CA GLU A 52 2.35 0.50 -6.70
C GLU A 52 2.43 1.78 -5.88
N PHE A 53 1.92 1.74 -4.65
CA PHE A 53 1.81 2.88 -3.76
C PHE A 53 1.92 2.42 -2.32
N LEU A 54 2.65 3.16 -1.50
CA LEU A 54 2.69 3.00 -0.05
C LEU A 54 2.66 4.37 0.61
N TYR A 55 1.84 4.53 1.64
CA TYR A 55 1.86 5.72 2.47
C TYR A 55 1.67 5.38 3.95
N LEU A 56 2.58 5.88 4.79
CA LEU A 56 2.49 5.80 6.24
C LEU A 56 2.43 7.22 6.84
N PRO A 57 1.24 7.70 7.23
CA PRO A 57 1.10 8.96 7.96
C PRO A 57 1.92 9.00 9.25
N ILE A 58 2.64 10.10 9.44
CA ILE A 58 3.50 10.36 10.60
C ILE A 58 3.00 11.61 11.32
N ASP A 59 2.96 11.54 12.65
CA ASP A 59 2.86 12.72 13.50
C ASP A 59 4.21 13.45 13.50
N LYS A 60 4.23 14.69 12.98
CA LYS A 60 5.45 15.49 12.85
C LYS A 60 6.08 15.89 14.20
N VAL A 61 5.31 15.89 15.28
CA VAL A 61 5.81 16.25 16.61
C VAL A 61 6.53 15.06 17.23
N THR A 62 5.90 13.89 17.21
CA THR A 62 6.44 12.68 17.85
C THR A 62 7.34 11.85 16.94
N SER A 63 7.36 12.17 15.63
CA SER A 63 8.01 11.38 14.57
C SER A 63 7.55 9.90 14.54
N CYS A 64 6.41 9.59 15.15
CA CYS A 64 5.83 8.26 15.18
C CYS A 64 4.72 8.15 14.12
N ASN A 65 4.51 6.95 13.58
CA ASN A 65 3.37 6.74 12.69
C ASN A 65 2.04 6.77 13.47
N LEU A 66 0.94 7.05 12.75
CA LEU A 66 -0.42 7.13 13.34
C LEU A 66 -1.10 5.76 13.57
N GLY A 67 -0.39 4.66 13.40
CA GLY A 67 -0.90 3.30 13.59
C GLY A 67 -1.70 2.74 12.41
N TYR A 68 -1.75 3.45 11.28
CA TYR A 68 -2.34 2.97 10.04
C TYR A 68 -1.57 3.50 8.82
N GLY A 69 -1.70 2.80 7.69
CA GLY A 69 -1.12 3.17 6.41
C GLY A 69 -1.94 2.63 5.24
N TYR A 70 -1.55 3.00 4.03
CA TYR A 70 -2.24 2.63 2.80
C TYR A 70 -1.28 1.98 1.82
N VAL A 71 -1.71 0.92 1.16
CA VAL A 71 -0.94 0.24 0.11
C VAL A 71 -1.82 -0.05 -1.10
N SER A 72 -1.29 0.15 -2.30
CA SER A 72 -1.88 -0.35 -3.55
C SER A 72 -1.03 -1.48 -4.09
N LEU A 73 -1.68 -2.59 -4.47
CA LEU A 73 -1.03 -3.75 -5.04
C LEU A 73 -1.38 -3.92 -6.52
N LEU A 74 -0.56 -4.64 -7.28
CA LEU A 74 -0.74 -4.80 -8.72
C LEU A 74 -1.98 -5.62 -9.12
N ASN A 75 -2.40 -6.58 -8.28
CA ASN A 75 -3.47 -7.52 -8.61
C ASN A 75 -4.08 -8.19 -7.37
N CYS A 76 -5.18 -8.92 -7.56
CA CYS A 76 -5.91 -9.63 -6.51
C CYS A 76 -5.07 -10.75 -5.87
N SER A 77 -4.19 -11.40 -6.64
CA SER A 77 -3.29 -12.42 -6.09
C SER A 77 -2.34 -11.81 -5.05
N SER A 78 -1.78 -10.63 -5.31
CA SER A 78 -0.98 -9.87 -4.34
C SER A 78 -1.78 -9.50 -3.09
N VAL A 79 -3.03 -9.08 -3.24
CA VAL A 79 -3.93 -8.79 -2.10
C VAL A 79 -4.09 -10.04 -1.24
N LEU A 80 -4.40 -11.18 -1.86
CA LEU A 80 -4.62 -12.44 -1.15
C LEU A 80 -3.35 -12.92 -0.44
N LYS A 81 -2.18 -12.86 -1.10
CA LYS A 81 -0.87 -13.17 -0.49
C LYS A 81 -0.63 -12.34 0.76
N LEU A 82 -0.76 -11.01 0.66
CA LEU A 82 -0.50 -10.10 1.77
C LEU A 82 -1.52 -10.28 2.90
N TYR A 83 -2.79 -10.41 2.56
CA TYR A 83 -3.87 -10.65 3.51
C TYR A 83 -3.63 -11.93 4.30
N ASN A 84 -3.38 -13.05 3.62
CA ASN A 84 -3.11 -14.33 4.27
C ASN A 84 -1.82 -14.28 5.10
N ALA A 85 -0.80 -13.53 4.67
CA ALA A 85 0.47 -13.42 5.36
C ALA A 85 0.41 -12.58 6.64
N MET A 86 -0.43 -11.55 6.70
CA MET A 86 -0.38 -10.53 7.76
C MET A 86 -1.70 -10.27 8.49
N HIS A 87 -2.86 -10.51 7.88
CA HIS A 87 -4.15 -10.22 8.52
C HIS A 87 -4.33 -11.04 9.81
N LYS A 88 -4.66 -10.36 10.91
CA LYS A 88 -4.74 -10.87 12.29
C LYS A 88 -3.47 -11.58 12.78
N LYS A 89 -2.31 -11.26 12.22
CA LYS A 89 -1.00 -11.80 12.65
C LYS A 89 -0.16 -10.72 13.32
N ARG A 90 0.81 -11.15 14.13
CA ARG A 90 1.77 -10.23 14.77
C ARG A 90 2.71 -9.63 13.74
N TRP A 91 3.19 -8.43 14.04
CA TRP A 91 4.18 -7.75 13.21
C TRP A 91 5.54 -8.46 13.31
N PRO A 92 6.17 -8.82 12.17
CA PRO A 92 7.47 -9.46 12.20
C PRO A 92 8.52 -8.54 12.79
N LYS A 93 9.49 -9.12 13.52
CA LYS A 93 10.62 -8.39 14.14
C LYS A 93 10.20 -7.20 15.02
N SER A 94 8.99 -7.25 15.60
CA SER A 94 8.48 -6.25 16.53
C SER A 94 8.18 -6.88 17.89
N SER A 95 8.45 -6.16 18.99
CA SER A 95 8.00 -6.53 20.34
C SER A 95 6.52 -6.22 20.58
N SER A 96 5.86 -5.55 19.63
CA SER A 96 4.45 -5.20 19.76
C SER A 96 3.55 -6.43 19.74
N LEU A 97 2.57 -6.46 20.65
CA LEU A 97 1.50 -7.47 20.66
C LEU A 97 0.36 -7.15 19.69
N LYS A 98 0.43 -6.00 18.99
CA LYS A 98 -0.58 -5.60 18.01
C LYS A 98 -0.70 -6.65 16.91
N LEU A 99 -1.95 -6.93 16.52
CA LEU A 99 -2.26 -7.76 15.36
C LEU A 99 -2.54 -6.85 14.17
N CYS A 100 -1.79 -7.07 13.08
CA CYS A 100 -2.00 -6.38 11.82
C CYS A 100 -3.44 -6.64 11.36
N ASP A 101 -4.09 -5.59 10.90
CA ASP A 101 -5.47 -5.64 10.47
C ASP A 101 -5.62 -4.96 9.13
N ILE A 102 -6.11 -5.71 8.14
CA ILE A 102 -6.12 -5.32 6.73
C ILE A 102 -7.57 -5.27 6.28
N VAL A 103 -7.95 -4.13 5.72
CA VAL A 103 -9.27 -3.88 5.13
C VAL A 103 -9.09 -3.16 3.79
N TYR A 104 -10.12 -3.13 2.96
CA TYR A 104 -10.10 -2.27 1.78
C TYR A 104 -10.06 -0.80 2.19
N ALA A 105 -9.23 -0.02 1.51
CA ALA A 105 -9.27 1.42 1.64
C ALA A 105 -10.55 1.98 1.00
N ARG A 106 -10.99 3.14 1.48
CA ARG A 106 -12.14 3.86 0.89
C ARG A 106 -11.87 4.30 -0.54
N ILE A 107 -10.61 4.60 -0.83
CA ILE A 107 -10.14 5.01 -2.15
C ILE A 107 -9.75 3.74 -2.90
N GLN A 108 -10.21 3.64 -4.14
CA GLN A 108 -9.94 2.49 -4.99
C GLN A 108 -9.58 2.98 -6.40
N GLY A 109 -8.61 2.32 -7.01
CA GLY A 109 -8.21 2.60 -8.39
C GLY A 109 -7.27 3.80 -8.55
N HIS A 110 -6.58 3.80 -9.69
CA HIS A 110 -5.48 4.71 -9.98
C HIS A 110 -5.87 6.19 -9.94
N ARG A 111 -6.97 6.51 -10.63
CA ARG A 111 -7.45 7.88 -10.82
C ARG A 111 -7.82 8.54 -9.49
N ASP A 112 -8.45 7.80 -8.59
CA ASP A 112 -8.93 8.34 -7.32
C ASP A 112 -7.77 8.63 -6.37
N TYR A 113 -6.75 7.75 -6.32
CA TYR A 113 -5.58 8.01 -5.48
C TYR A 113 -4.72 9.17 -6.03
N VAL A 114 -4.53 9.27 -7.35
CA VAL A 114 -3.77 10.38 -7.94
C VAL A 114 -4.47 11.72 -7.63
N LYS A 115 -5.80 11.77 -7.79
CA LYS A 115 -6.62 12.94 -7.45
C LYS A 115 -6.57 13.28 -5.97
N MET A 116 -6.49 12.28 -5.09
CA MET A 116 -6.29 12.49 -3.66
C MET A 116 -4.92 13.12 -3.39
N CYS A 117 -3.85 12.55 -3.96
CA CYS A 117 -2.49 13.06 -3.79
C CYS A 117 -2.34 14.51 -4.28
N ASP A 118 -3.01 14.90 -5.37
CA ASP A 118 -3.00 16.29 -5.85
C ASP A 118 -3.56 17.30 -4.83
N ARG A 119 -4.35 16.86 -3.86
CA ARG A 119 -4.95 17.70 -2.82
C ARG A 119 -4.21 17.60 -1.48
N TRP A 120 -3.23 16.71 -1.36
CA TRP A 120 -2.54 16.46 -0.11
C TRP A 120 -1.38 17.43 0.08
N GLU A 121 -1.43 18.23 1.15
CA GLU A 121 -0.34 19.12 1.54
C GLU A 121 0.97 18.38 1.82
N ILE A 122 0.90 17.12 2.25
CA ILE A 122 2.08 16.26 2.51
C ILE A 122 2.98 16.13 1.28
N MET A 123 2.45 16.33 0.06
CA MET A 123 3.22 16.26 -1.18
C MET A 123 4.24 17.41 -1.32
N ASN A 124 4.12 18.46 -0.51
CA ASN A 124 5.05 19.59 -0.46
C ASN A 124 6.08 19.47 0.67
N GLU A 125 6.03 18.40 1.46
CA GLU A 125 6.93 18.15 2.59
C GLU A 125 8.20 17.41 2.16
N SER A 126 9.09 17.13 3.11
CA SER A 126 10.29 16.34 2.81
C SER A 126 9.94 14.96 2.22
N PRO A 127 10.75 14.40 1.28
CA PRO A 127 10.45 13.12 0.63
C PRO A 127 10.24 11.93 1.60
N ALA A 128 10.82 11.98 2.80
CA ALA A 128 10.65 10.95 3.81
C ALA A 128 9.22 10.88 4.38
N LEU A 129 8.48 12.00 4.33
CA LEU A 129 7.09 12.11 4.80
C LEU A 129 6.06 11.89 3.68
N GLN A 130 6.52 11.89 2.42
CA GLN A 130 5.66 11.70 1.26
C GLN A 130 5.33 10.22 1.07
N PRO A 131 4.24 9.90 0.34
CA PRO A 131 4.02 8.55 -0.15
C PRO A 131 5.15 8.06 -1.05
N ILE A 132 5.41 6.76 -1.00
CA ILE A 132 6.29 6.06 -1.92
C ILE A 132 5.46 5.57 -3.11
N PHE A 133 5.97 5.81 -4.30
CA PHE A 133 5.33 5.40 -5.54
C PHE A 133 6.23 4.49 -6.34
N PHE A 134 5.63 3.54 -7.05
CA PHE A 134 6.32 2.66 -7.97
C PHE A 134 5.66 2.70 -9.34
N LYS A 135 6.48 2.56 -10.39
CA LYS A 135 6.02 2.41 -11.77
C LYS A 135 6.52 1.10 -12.36
N LYS A 136 5.62 0.43 -13.07
CA LYS A 136 5.95 -0.66 -13.99
C LYS A 136 6.90 -0.19 -15.08
N VAL A 137 8.06 -0.83 -15.22
CA VAL A 137 9.02 -0.65 -16.31
C VAL A 137 9.30 -2.00 -16.92
N GLU A 138 9.18 -2.09 -18.25
CA GLU A 138 9.60 -3.26 -19.01
C GLU A 138 11.07 -3.10 -19.37
N LYS A 139 11.90 -4.07 -19.00
CA LYS A 139 13.29 -4.16 -19.42
C LYS A 139 13.50 -5.45 -20.19
N GLU A 140 14.17 -5.35 -21.32
CA GLU A 140 14.63 -6.53 -22.04
C GLU A 140 16.02 -6.91 -21.51
N LYS A 141 16.16 -8.15 -21.06
CA LYS A 141 17.45 -8.72 -20.65
C LYS A 141 17.61 -10.07 -21.33
N ASN A 142 18.63 -10.20 -22.17
CA ASN A 142 18.91 -11.42 -22.96
C ASN A 142 17.71 -11.88 -23.82
N GLY A 143 16.98 -10.95 -24.45
CA GLY A 143 15.79 -11.27 -25.25
C GLY A 143 14.53 -11.59 -24.45
N VAL A 144 14.60 -11.58 -23.11
CA VAL A 144 13.44 -11.81 -22.23
C VAL A 144 12.93 -10.48 -21.70
N LYS A 145 11.66 -10.18 -21.93
CA LYS A 145 10.97 -9.05 -21.32
C LYS A 145 10.73 -9.34 -19.83
N GLN A 146 11.33 -8.51 -18.98
CA GLN A 146 11.12 -8.53 -17.53
C GLN A 146 10.36 -7.27 -17.12
N VAL A 147 9.34 -7.47 -16.29
CA VAL A 147 8.59 -6.39 -15.66
C VAL A 147 9.21 -6.10 -14.31
N LEU A 148 9.55 -4.83 -14.05
CA LEU A 148 10.07 -4.36 -12.77
C LEU A 148 9.22 -3.23 -12.22
N MET A 149 9.02 -3.22 -10.91
CA MET A 149 8.50 -2.06 -10.19
C MET A 149 9.67 -1.24 -9.69
N VAL A 150 9.80 -0.01 -10.21
CA VAL A 150 10.87 0.92 -9.80
C VAL A 150 10.26 2.13 -9.12
N ARG A 151 10.94 2.67 -8.11
CA ARG A 151 10.51 3.92 -7.46
C ARG A 151 10.32 5.01 -8.51
N SER A 152 9.26 5.80 -8.32
CA SER A 152 8.88 6.88 -9.21
C SER A 152 8.53 8.13 -8.40
N SER A 153 8.64 9.29 -9.03
CA SER A 153 8.10 10.52 -8.46
C SER A 153 6.62 10.66 -8.74
N PHE A 154 5.91 11.39 -7.88
CA PHE A 154 4.50 11.72 -8.14
C PHE A 154 4.28 12.46 -9.47
N LYS A 155 5.25 13.28 -9.89
CA LYS A 155 5.23 13.99 -11.18
C LYS A 155 5.17 13.05 -12.38
N GLU A 156 5.89 11.93 -12.32
CA GLU A 156 5.87 10.91 -13.38
C GLU A 156 4.55 10.14 -13.37
N LEU A 157 4.00 9.91 -12.19
CA LEU A 157 2.71 9.26 -12.01
C LEU A 157 1.56 10.03 -12.65
N ARG A 158 1.52 11.36 -12.47
CA ARG A 158 0.55 12.24 -13.11
C ARG A 158 0.55 12.19 -14.64
N LYS A 159 1.69 11.83 -15.25
CA LYS A 159 1.83 11.74 -16.72
C LYS A 159 1.27 10.44 -17.30
N ARG A 160 0.96 9.44 -16.47
CA ARG A 160 0.29 8.20 -16.89
C ARG A 160 -1.20 8.45 -17.12
N HIS A 161 -1.55 9.29 -18.08
CA HIS A 161 -2.85 9.25 -18.75
C HIS A 161 -2.74 9.89 -20.14
N PRO A 162 -3.10 9.18 -21.22
CA PRO A 162 -3.68 9.80 -22.42
C PRO A 162 -5.07 10.39 -22.11
#